data_AF-F2IAM7-F1
#
_entry.id   AF-F2IAM7-F1
#
_cell.length_a   1.000
_cell.length_b   1.000
_cell.length_c   1.000
_cell.angle_alpha   90.00
_cell.angle_beta   90.00
_cell.angle_gamma   90.00
#
_symmetry.space_group_name_H-M   'P 1'
#
loop_
_entity.id
_entity.type
_entity.pdbx_description
1 polymer ?
#
loop_
_entity_poly.entity_id
_entity_poly.type
_entity_poly.pdbx_seq_one_letter_code
_entity_poly.pdbx_strand_id
1 'polypeptide(L)'
;MKTVVLLGGLLLISSSLFAQISDPTEENQLPNWELKVYPNPTSDLLVISSSIEIKDVTLMDLNGQVIKKNALPNWCYSLQELPTGWIFVYIESTDGRVEKKNVYKN
;
A
#
# COMPACT_ATOMS: atom_id res chain seq x y z
N MET A 1 54.83 -20.27 17.30
CA MET A 1 53.38 -20.51 17.49
C MET A 1 52.61 -19.32 18.08
N LYS A 2 53.22 -18.14 18.30
CA LYS A 2 52.52 -16.95 18.84
C LYS A 2 52.03 -15.97 17.76
N THR A 3 52.59 -16.02 16.56
CA THR A 3 52.30 -15.07 15.46
C THR A 3 51.00 -15.39 14.70
N VAL A 4 50.61 -16.66 14.64
CA VAL A 4 49.42 -17.13 13.91
C VAL A 4 48.12 -16.72 14.62
N VAL A 5 48.14 -16.69 15.96
CA VAL A 5 46.98 -16.30 16.78
C VAL A 5 46.67 -14.80 16.63
N LEU A 6 47.70 -13.97 16.47
CA LEU A 6 47.54 -12.53 16.29
C LEU A 6 46.87 -12.18 14.96
N LEU A 7 47.21 -12.92 13.89
CA LEU A 7 46.67 -12.69 12.54
C LEU A 7 45.21 -13.17 12.40
N GLY A 8 44.86 -14.29 13.06
CA GLY A 8 43.48 -14.77 13.12
C GLY A 8 42.55 -13.84 13.92
N GLY A 9 43.06 -13.24 15.01
CA GLY A 9 42.30 -12.27 15.80
C GLY A 9 41.99 -10.97 15.03
N LEU A 10 42.94 -10.46 14.26
CA LEU A 10 42.75 -9.23 13.48
C LEU A 10 41.69 -9.38 12.36
N LEU A 11 41.62 -10.56 11.74
CA LEU A 11 40.64 -10.88 10.70
C LEU A 11 39.21 -10.89 11.25
N LEU A 12 38.98 -11.43 12.45
CA LEU A 12 37.65 -11.51 13.04
C LEU A 12 37.07 -10.13 13.40
N ILE A 13 37.93 -9.17 13.80
CA ILE A 13 37.50 -7.80 14.12
C ILE A 13 37.09 -7.04 12.84
N SER A 14 37.75 -7.31 11.72
CA SER A 14 37.42 -6.67 10.43
C SER A 14 36.05 -7.08 9.89
N SER A 15 35.67 -8.35 10.06
CA SER A 15 34.37 -8.86 9.61
C SER A 15 33.19 -8.28 10.39
N SER A 16 33.34 -7.98 11.68
CA SER A 16 32.26 -7.38 12.48
C SER A 16 31.97 -5.92 12.13
N LEU A 17 32.97 -5.17 11.64
CA LEU A 17 32.76 -3.77 11.23
C LEU A 17 31.92 -3.65 9.96
N PHE A 18 32.04 -4.61 9.03
CA PHE A 18 31.35 -4.58 7.75
C PHE A 18 29.85 -4.93 7.84
N ALA A 19 29.43 -5.63 8.90
CA ALA A 19 28.03 -6.03 9.11
C ALA A 19 27.14 -4.92 9.69
N GLN A 20 27.71 -3.76 10.07
CA GLN A 20 26.96 -2.60 10.58
C GLN A 20 26.58 -1.59 9.50
N ILE A 21 26.65 -1.93 8.22
CA ILE A 21 25.98 -1.16 7.18
C ILE A 21 24.49 -1.35 7.42
N SER A 22 23.89 -0.45 8.21
CA SER A 22 22.43 -0.35 8.37
C SER A 22 21.83 -0.34 6.98
N ASP A 23 20.81 -1.17 6.75
CA ASP A 23 20.03 -1.13 5.51
C ASP A 23 19.72 0.34 5.16
N PRO A 24 19.91 0.77 3.90
CA PRO A 24 19.58 2.13 3.53
C PRO A 24 18.12 2.40 3.90
N THR A 25 17.86 3.48 4.63
CA THR A 25 16.48 3.92 4.90
C THR A 25 15.85 4.29 3.58
N GLU A 26 15.02 3.42 3.01
CA GLU A 26 14.15 3.80 1.91
C GLU A 26 13.11 4.79 2.43
N GLU A 27 13.21 6.04 1.97
CA GLU A 27 12.17 7.03 2.20
C GLU A 27 10.92 6.63 1.40
N ASN A 28 9.84 6.29 2.10
CA ASN A 28 8.56 6.00 1.45
C ASN A 28 7.92 7.32 0.99
N GLN A 29 8.25 7.74 -0.23
CA GLN A 29 7.65 8.93 -0.84
C GLN A 29 6.17 8.66 -1.10
N LEU A 30 5.31 9.52 -0.54
CA LEU A 30 3.88 9.45 -0.82
C LEU A 30 3.65 9.61 -2.33
N PRO A 31 2.72 8.84 -2.92
CA PRO A 31 2.37 8.99 -4.33
C PRO A 31 2.04 10.45 -4.65
N ASN A 32 2.74 11.05 -5.61
CA ASN A 32 2.52 12.45 -6.03
C ASN A 32 1.29 12.57 -6.93
N TRP A 33 0.11 12.29 -6.39
CA TRP A 33 -1.19 12.56 -7.02
C TRP A 33 -2.28 12.71 -5.95
N GLU A 34 -3.24 13.58 -6.21
CA GLU A 34 -4.33 13.80 -5.26
C GLU A 34 -5.41 12.73 -5.45
N LEU A 35 -5.36 11.65 -4.67
CA LEU A 35 -6.40 10.63 -4.61
C LEU A 35 -7.24 10.76 -3.33
N LYS A 36 -8.56 10.94 -3.50
CA LYS A 36 -9.55 11.04 -2.42
C LYS A 36 -10.61 9.95 -2.56
N VAL A 37 -10.91 9.28 -1.46
CA VAL A 37 -11.95 8.26 -1.36
C VAL A 37 -12.87 8.65 -0.22
N TYR A 38 -14.13 8.98 -0.53
CA TYR A 38 -15.06 9.59 0.43
C TYR A 38 -16.53 9.22 0.16
N PRO A 39 -17.39 9.31 1.18
CA PRO A 39 -17.04 9.50 2.58
C PRO A 39 -16.33 8.26 3.15
N ASN A 40 -15.56 8.45 4.22
CA ASN A 40 -14.98 7.35 4.98
C ASN A 40 -15.06 7.72 6.47
N PRO A 41 -15.93 7.08 7.28
CA PRO A 41 -16.82 5.96 6.94
C PRO A 41 -17.91 6.26 5.91
N THR A 42 -18.49 5.22 5.30
CA THR A 42 -19.60 5.34 4.32
C THR A 42 -20.75 4.39 4.64
N SER A 43 -21.95 4.72 4.18
CA SER A 43 -23.14 3.85 4.28
C SER A 43 -23.52 3.29 2.91
N ASP A 44 -23.84 4.13 1.92
CA ASP A 44 -24.44 3.62 0.68
C ASP A 44 -23.56 3.86 -0.55
N LEU A 45 -22.93 5.03 -0.65
CA LEU A 45 -22.17 5.44 -1.82
C LEU A 45 -20.73 5.74 -1.45
N LEU A 46 -19.81 5.26 -2.29
CA LEU A 46 -18.39 5.59 -2.21
C LEU A 46 -17.98 6.29 -3.49
N VAL A 47 -17.37 7.47 -3.36
CA VAL A 47 -16.88 8.27 -4.48
C VAL A 47 -15.36 8.30 -4.44
N ILE A 48 -14.76 8.13 -5.62
CA ILE A 48 -13.31 8.19 -5.81
C ILE A 48 -13.02 9.39 -6.72
N SER A 49 -12.25 10.33 -6.20
CA SER A 49 -11.80 11.51 -6.94
C SER A 49 -10.30 11.47 -7.06
N SER A 50 -9.81 11.78 -8.26
CA SER A 50 -8.38 11.81 -8.53
C SER A 50 -8.00 13.00 -9.40
N SER A 51 -6.79 13.54 -9.20
CA SER A 51 -6.15 14.48 -10.12
C SER A 51 -5.65 13.82 -11.41
N ILE A 52 -5.62 12.50 -11.49
CA ILE A 52 -5.16 11.72 -12.65
C ILE A 52 -6.28 10.77 -13.09
N GLU A 53 -6.30 10.46 -14.38
CA GLU A 53 -7.26 9.50 -14.93
C GLU A 53 -7.10 8.12 -14.30
N ILE A 54 -8.22 7.59 -13.81
CA ILE A 54 -8.30 6.26 -13.21
C ILE A 54 -8.52 5.24 -14.33
N LYS A 55 -7.72 4.18 -14.32
CA LYS A 55 -7.85 3.04 -15.24
C LYS A 55 -8.80 2.00 -14.68
N ASP A 56 -8.61 1.62 -13.42
CA ASP A 56 -9.43 0.59 -12.75
C ASP A 56 -9.57 0.85 -11.26
N VAL A 57 -10.66 0.35 -10.69
CA VAL A 57 -10.89 0.31 -9.24
C VAL A 57 -11.36 -1.08 -8.86
N THR A 58 -10.62 -1.70 -7.95
CA THR A 58 -10.96 -3.01 -7.39
C THR A 58 -11.33 -2.86 -5.91
N LEU A 59 -12.54 -3.30 -5.56
CA LEU A 59 -13.01 -3.41 -4.19
C LEU A 59 -12.76 -4.82 -3.67
N MET A 60 -12.23 -4.96 -2.45
CA MET A 60 -12.01 -6.25 -1.79
C MET A 60 -12.54 -6.23 -0.35
N ASP A 61 -13.08 -7.37 0.09
CA ASP A 61 -13.44 -7.57 1.50
C ASP A 61 -12.21 -7.89 2.38
N LEU A 62 -12.43 -8.04 3.69
CA LEU A 62 -11.39 -8.41 4.65
C LEU A 62 -10.74 -9.77 4.39
N ASN A 63 -11.43 -10.68 3.69
CA ASN A 63 -10.92 -11.99 3.33
C ASN A 63 -10.14 -11.98 2.00
N GLY A 64 -10.01 -10.80 1.36
CA GLY A 64 -9.37 -10.64 0.06
C GLY A 64 -10.24 -11.03 -1.14
N GLN A 65 -11.55 -11.25 -0.93
CA GLN A 65 -12.47 -11.54 -2.04
C GLN A 65 -12.76 -10.27 -2.82
N VAL A 66 -12.63 -10.34 -4.15
CA VAL A 66 -12.97 -9.23 -5.04
C VAL A 66 -14.49 -9.05 -5.09
N ILE A 67 -14.93 -7.86 -4.71
CA ILE A 67 -16.33 -7.44 -4.74
C ILE A 67 -16.61 -6.86 -6.12
N LYS A 68 -17.30 -7.63 -6.98
CA LYS A 68 -17.68 -7.16 -8.31
C LYS A 68 -18.81 -6.14 -8.21
N LYS A 69 -18.52 -4.88 -8.49
CA LYS A 69 -19.50 -3.78 -8.60
C LYS A 69 -19.22 -2.98 -9.86
N ASN A 70 -20.26 -2.66 -10.60
CA ASN A 70 -20.14 -1.75 -11.74
C ASN A 70 -20.02 -0.32 -11.21
N ALA A 71 -19.08 0.44 -11.76
CA ALA A 71 -18.98 1.86 -11.47
C ALA A 71 -20.22 2.58 -12.00
N LEU A 72 -20.83 3.40 -11.16
CA LEU A 72 -21.71 4.49 -11.57
C LEU A 72 -20.84 5.62 -12.19
N PRO A 73 -21.45 6.59 -12.89
CA PRO A 73 -20.70 7.74 -13.41
C PRO A 73 -19.82 8.41 -12.33
N ASN A 74 -18.67 8.93 -12.75
CA ASN A 74 -17.69 9.60 -11.90
C ASN A 74 -17.10 8.72 -10.78
N TRP A 75 -16.79 7.45 -11.09
CA TRP A 75 -16.13 6.51 -10.14
C TRP A 75 -16.87 6.40 -8.81
N CYS A 76 -18.20 6.34 -8.90
CA CYS A 76 -19.08 6.17 -7.76
C CYS A 76 -19.51 4.70 -7.66
N TYR A 77 -19.54 4.15 -6.46
CA TYR A 77 -19.86 2.74 -6.20
C TYR A 77 -20.96 2.64 -5.16
N SER A 78 -22.00 1.85 -5.46
CA SER A 78 -23.01 1.49 -4.46
C SER A 78 -22.52 0.33 -3.60
N LEU A 79 -22.42 0.59 -2.30
CA LEU A 79 -22.04 -0.36 -1.25
C LEU A 79 -23.24 -0.80 -0.41
N GLN A 80 -24.46 -0.38 -0.76
CA GLN A 80 -25.68 -0.61 0.03
C GLN A 80 -25.93 -2.10 0.34
N GLU A 81 -25.62 -2.98 -0.60
CA GLU A 81 -25.82 -4.44 -0.47
C GLU A 81 -24.69 -5.15 0.27
N LEU A 82 -23.62 -4.42 0.62
CA LEU A 82 -22.47 -5.00 1.33
C LEU A 82 -22.70 -4.98 2.84
N PRO A 83 -22.25 -6.02 3.56
CA PRO A 83 -22.30 -6.02 5.01
C PRO A 83 -21.41 -4.91 5.59
N THR A 84 -21.74 -4.48 6.81
CA THR A 84 -20.90 -3.61 7.64
C THR A 84 -19.51 -4.22 7.81
N GLY A 85 -18.47 -3.42 7.63
CA GLY A 85 -17.10 -3.86 7.79
C GLY A 85 -16.09 -3.07 6.98
N TRP A 86 -14.85 -3.55 7.00
CA TRP A 86 -13.75 -2.96 6.23
C TRP A 86 -13.78 -3.43 4.79
N ILE A 87 -13.55 -2.48 3.89
CA ILE A 87 -13.36 -2.69 2.46
C ILE A 87 -12.03 -2.08 2.06
N PHE A 88 -11.24 -2.82 1.30
CA PHE A 88 -10.03 -2.33 0.66
C PHE A 88 -10.36 -1.87 -0.75
N VAL A 89 -9.98 -0.65 -1.08
CA VAL A 89 -10.17 -0.03 -2.38
C VAL A 89 -8.78 0.09 -3.01
N TYR A 90 -8.56 -0.63 -4.09
CA TYR A 90 -7.36 -0.51 -4.92
C TYR A 90 -7.71 0.33 -6.14
N ILE A 91 -6.92 1.37 -6.39
CA ILE A 91 -7.11 2.28 -7.52
C ILE A 91 -5.86 2.19 -8.38
N GLU A 92 -6.03 1.87 -9.66
CA GLU A 92 -4.99 1.90 -10.68
C GLU A 92 -5.22 3.11 -11.59
N SER A 93 -4.20 3.94 -11.79
CA SER A 93 -4.24 5.04 -12.75
C SER A 93 -3.81 4.60 -14.15
N THR A 94 -4.14 5.39 -15.17
CA THR A 94 -3.73 5.12 -16.56
C THR A 94 -2.21 5.17 -16.77
N ASP A 95 -1.48 5.89 -15.92
CA ASP A 95 -0.02 5.95 -15.92
C ASP A 95 0.66 4.89 -15.02
N GLY A 96 -0.13 3.95 -14.48
CA GLY A 96 0.38 2.75 -13.79
C GLY A 96 0.63 2.92 -12.29
N ARG A 97 0.24 4.04 -11.67
CA ARG A 97 0.25 4.15 -10.20
C ARG A 97 -0.85 3.27 -9.62
N VAL A 98 -0.54 2.63 -8.50
CA VAL A 98 -1.50 1.83 -7.74
C VAL A 98 -1.49 2.30 -6.30
N GLU A 99 -2.67 2.62 -5.78
CA GLU A 99 -2.84 3.03 -4.39
C GLU A 99 -3.98 2.27 -3.71
N LYS A 100 -3.73 1.89 -2.45
CA LYS A 100 -4.72 1.23 -1.59
C LYS A 100 -5.30 2.23 -0.60
N LYS A 101 -6.63 2.27 -0.49
CA LYS A 101 -7.37 2.99 0.56
C LYS A 101 -8.21 2.01 1.36
N ASN A 102 -8.27 2.23 2.68
CA ASN A 102 -9.11 1.44 3.59
C ASN A 102 -10.37 2.25 3.90
N VAL A 103 -11.53 1.67 3.67
CA VAL A 103 -12.83 2.32 3.90
C VAL A 103 -13.67 1.48 4.86
N TYR A 104 -14.30 2.13 5.83
CA TYR A 104 -15.25 1.47 6.73
C TYR A 104 -16.68 1.67 6.23
N LYS A 105 -17.38 0.57 5.95
CA LYS A 105 -18.81 0.53 5.64
C LYS A 105 -19.59 0.35 6.94
N ASN A 106 -20.48 1.29 7.24
CA ASN A 106 -21.41 1.23 8.37
C ASN A 106 -22.54 0.25 8.14
#